data_AF-A0A974C348-F1
#
_entry.id   AF-A0A974C348-F1
#
_cell.length_a   1.000
_cell.length_b   1.000
_cell.length_c   1.000
_cell.angle_alpha   90.00
_cell.angle_beta   90.00
_cell.angle_gamma   90.00
#
_symmetry.space_group_name_H-M   'P 1'
#
loop_
_entity.id
_entity.type
_entity.pdbx_description
1 polymer ?
#
loop_
_entity_poly.entity_id
_entity_poly.type
_entity_poly.pdbx_seq_one_letter_code
_entity_poly.pdbx_strand_id
1 'polypeptide(L)'
;GNTVGHLTKGTPIKLNDYATCESNYVIYMLKCPCGQAYIGQTTRAVKERIKEHRGNIRNFKPGTATDTSVSRHFSNSCHNLNQLKWCVLEKVHKPRRGGNTKTILSQREAYWIKRMNTMTPIGMNDSWSIISFL
;
A
#
# COMPACT_ATOMS: atom_id res chain seq x y z
N GLY A 1 8.30 7.06 13.22
CA GLY A 1 7.74 6.28 14.33
C GLY A 1 7.76 4.82 13.94
N ASN A 2 8.27 3.94 14.80
CA ASN A 2 8.54 2.54 14.46
C ASN A 2 7.30 1.65 14.65
N THR A 3 6.11 2.22 14.53
CA THR A 3 4.87 1.53 14.89
C THR A 3 3.69 2.05 14.06
N VAL A 4 2.82 1.13 13.66
CA VAL A 4 1.59 1.40 12.92
C VAL A 4 0.44 0.71 13.65
N GLY A 5 -0.64 1.42 13.96
CA GLY A 5 -1.84 0.80 14.52
C GLY A 5 -2.55 -0.08 13.48
N HIS A 6 -2.98 -1.28 13.90
CA HIS A 6 -3.87 -2.13 13.13
C HIS A 6 -5.22 -1.43 12.92
N LEU A 7 -5.77 -1.45 11.69
CA LEU A 7 -6.96 -0.66 11.32
C LEU A 7 -8.17 -0.93 12.22
N THR A 8 -8.53 -2.19 12.42
CA THR A 8 -9.73 -2.56 13.21
C THR A 8 -9.45 -2.81 14.69
N LYS A 9 -8.31 -3.41 15.02
CA LYS A 9 -7.99 -3.83 16.40
C LYS A 9 -7.34 -2.74 17.23
N GLY A 10 -6.83 -1.67 16.60
CA GLY A 10 -6.04 -0.63 17.26
C GLY A 10 -4.67 -1.10 17.79
N THR A 11 -4.35 -2.40 17.68
CA THR A 11 -3.13 -2.97 18.24
C THR A 11 -1.89 -2.41 17.52
N PRO A 12 -0.85 -1.99 18.26
CA PRO A 12 0.37 -1.46 17.67
C PRO A 12 1.16 -2.57 16.97
N ILE A 13 1.52 -2.35 15.71
CA ILE A 13 2.40 -3.22 14.91
C ILE A 13 3.76 -2.55 14.83
N LYS A 14 4.79 -3.18 15.40
CA LYS A 14 6.17 -2.71 15.30
C LYS A 14 6.68 -2.89 13.87
N LEU A 15 7.29 -1.83 13.34
CA LEU A 15 8.02 -1.83 12.08
C LEU A 15 9.49 -2.10 12.38
N ASN A 16 10.05 -3.13 11.76
CA ASN A 16 11.41 -3.58 12.05
C ASN A 16 12.45 -2.99 11.08
N ASP A 17 12.00 -2.50 9.92
CA ASP A 17 12.88 -1.96 8.89
C ASP A 17 12.99 -0.44 8.99
N TYR A 18 14.22 0.07 8.88
CA TYR A 18 14.45 1.47 8.58
C TYR A 18 14.22 1.71 7.08
N ALA A 19 13.30 2.62 6.76
CA ALA A 19 12.96 2.98 5.41
C ALA A 19 12.84 4.50 5.24
N THR A 20 13.29 4.96 4.08
CA THR A 20 13.18 6.35 3.62
C THR A 20 12.33 6.42 2.36
N CYS A 21 12.02 7.63 1.89
CA CYS A 21 11.30 7.82 0.62
C CYS A 21 12.05 7.29 -0.62
N GLU A 22 13.36 7.07 -0.50
CA GLU A 22 14.24 6.49 -1.54
C GLU A 22 14.30 4.95 -1.49
N SER A 23 13.63 4.32 -0.53
CA SER A 23 13.68 2.86 -0.40
C SER A 23 12.99 2.18 -1.59
N ASN A 24 13.62 1.10 -2.08
CA ASN A 24 13.15 0.25 -3.18
C ASN A 24 12.75 -1.13 -2.64
N TYR A 25 11.98 -1.89 -3.43
CA TYR A 25 11.52 -3.24 -3.07
C TYR A 25 10.79 -3.27 -1.72
N VAL A 26 9.72 -2.49 -1.59
CA VAL A 26 8.99 -2.36 -0.32
C VAL A 26 7.51 -2.65 -0.46
N ILE A 27 6.92 -3.02 0.67
CA ILE A 27 5.48 -2.95 0.91
C ILE A 27 5.18 -1.65 1.64
N TYR A 28 4.28 -0.85 1.09
CA TYR A 28 3.85 0.43 1.66
C TYR A 28 2.35 0.43 1.95
N MET A 29 1.95 1.36 2.79
CA MET A 29 0.55 1.61 3.11
C MET A 29 0.20 3.06 2.86
N LEU A 30 -0.96 3.29 2.26
CA LEU A 30 -1.64 4.57 2.18
C LEU A 30 -2.78 4.61 3.18
N LYS A 31 -2.83 5.64 4.01
CA LYS A 31 -3.89 5.85 5.00
C LYS A 31 -4.79 7.00 4.59
N CYS A 32 -6.09 6.74 4.63
CA CYS A 32 -7.13 7.72 4.47
C CYS A 32 -7.55 8.31 5.84
N PRO A 33 -7.94 9.59 5.94
CA PRO A 33 -8.49 10.17 7.17
C PRO A 33 -9.72 9.44 7.73
N CYS A 34 -10.51 8.74 6.90
CA CYS A 34 -11.68 7.98 7.34
C CYS A 34 -11.33 6.63 8.01
N GLY A 35 -10.05 6.34 8.23
CA GLY A 35 -9.58 5.11 8.87
C GLY A 35 -9.34 3.94 7.91
N GLN A 36 -9.76 4.05 6.64
CA GLN A 36 -9.43 3.05 5.62
C GLN A 36 -7.97 3.16 5.18
N ALA A 37 -7.41 2.05 4.72
CA ALA A 37 -6.07 2.02 4.13
C ALA A 37 -5.98 1.13 2.89
N TYR A 38 -4.94 1.38 2.11
CA TYR A 38 -4.54 0.61 0.94
C TYR A 38 -3.12 0.10 1.16
N ILE A 39 -2.88 -1.15 0.82
CA ILE A 39 -1.55 -1.77 0.81
C ILE A 39 -1.11 -1.94 -0.63
N GLY A 40 0.12 -1.55 -0.92
CA GLY A 40 0.71 -1.72 -2.22
C GLY A 40 2.18 -2.11 -2.13
N GLN A 41 2.71 -2.62 -3.24
CA GLN A 41 4.14 -2.88 -3.41
C GLN A 41 4.80 -2.01 -4.46
N THR A 42 6.12 -1.85 -4.37
CA THR A 42 6.94 -1.22 -5.43
C THR A 42 8.35 -1.80 -5.46
N THR A 43 8.88 -2.02 -6.65
CA THR A 43 10.32 -2.29 -6.88
C THR A 43 11.14 -1.01 -7.04
N ARG A 44 10.49 0.11 -7.39
CA ARG A 44 11.07 1.45 -7.53
C ARG A 44 10.99 2.22 -6.20
N ALA A 45 11.54 3.43 -6.19
CA ALA A 45 11.57 4.28 -5.00
C ALA A 45 10.14 4.62 -4.56
N VAL A 46 9.86 4.51 -3.26
CA VAL A 46 8.51 4.78 -2.73
C VAL A 46 8.01 6.15 -3.14
N LYS A 47 8.86 7.18 -3.11
CA LYS A 47 8.49 8.54 -3.52
C LYS A 47 7.86 8.61 -4.90
N GLU A 48 8.34 7.80 -5.86
CA GLU A 48 7.81 7.77 -7.22
C GLU A 48 6.41 7.18 -7.24
N ARG A 49 6.23 6.05 -6.54
CA ARG A 49 4.92 5.40 -6.44
C ARG A 49 3.89 6.26 -5.71
N ILE A 50 4.30 6.96 -4.65
CA ILE A 50 3.43 7.91 -3.94
C ILE A 50 3.07 9.09 -4.86
N LYS A 51 4.01 9.62 -5.65
CA LYS A 51 3.74 10.69 -6.62
C LYS A 51 2.69 10.26 -7.65
N GLU A 52 2.77 9.03 -8.16
CA GLU A 52 1.77 8.46 -9.07
C GLU A 52 0.39 8.40 -8.43
N HIS A 53 0.27 7.84 -7.22
CA HIS A 53 -0.99 7.82 -6.48
C HIS A 53 -1.56 9.23 -6.28
N ARG A 54 -0.71 10.20 -5.93
CA ARG A 54 -1.12 11.60 -5.78
C ARG A 54 -1.64 12.19 -7.10
N GLY A 55 -1.00 11.86 -8.22
CA GLY A 55 -1.45 12.25 -9.56
C GLY A 55 -2.81 11.63 -9.92
N ASN A 56 -2.99 10.34 -9.65
CA ASN A 56 -4.25 9.64 -9.92
C ASN A 56 -5.42 10.19 -9.10
N ILE A 57 -5.21 10.51 -7.83
CA ILE A 57 -6.24 11.14 -6.98
C ILE A 57 -6.60 12.53 -7.52
N ARG A 58 -5.60 13.34 -7.88
CA ARG A 58 -5.83 14.71 -8.39
C ARG A 58 -6.60 14.72 -9.70
N ASN A 59 -6.27 13.80 -10.60
CA ASN A 59 -6.79 13.76 -11.96
C ASN A 59 -7.83 12.65 -12.15
N PHE A 60 -8.50 12.23 -11.06
CA PHE A 60 -9.42 11.11 -11.10
C PHE A 60 -10.49 11.30 -12.18
N LYS A 61 -10.61 10.31 -13.06
CA LYS A 61 -11.68 10.20 -14.04
C LYS A 61 -12.13 8.75 -14.16
N PRO A 62 -13.43 8.44 -13.93
CA PRO A 62 -13.95 7.09 -14.07
C PRO A 62 -13.64 6.47 -15.44
N GLY A 63 -13.29 5.17 -15.45
CA GLY A 63 -13.00 4.42 -16.68
C GLY A 63 -11.68 4.77 -17.36
N THR A 64 -10.76 5.47 -16.68
CA THR A 64 -9.43 5.81 -17.21
C THR A 64 -8.31 5.15 -16.41
N ALA A 65 -7.06 5.30 -16.85
CA ALA A 65 -5.89 4.84 -16.10
C ALA A 65 -5.75 5.48 -14.69
N THR A 66 -6.42 6.62 -14.46
CA THR A 66 -6.47 7.26 -13.14
C THR A 66 -7.56 6.69 -12.24
N ASP A 67 -8.43 5.81 -12.74
CA ASP A 67 -9.48 5.12 -11.98
C ASP A 67 -8.89 3.92 -11.22
N THR A 68 -8.13 4.23 -10.19
CA THR A 68 -7.58 3.25 -9.24
C THR A 68 -8.48 3.16 -8.02
N SER A 69 -8.41 2.07 -7.26
CA SER A 69 -9.20 1.90 -6.04
C SER A 69 -9.03 3.06 -5.05
N VAL A 70 -7.79 3.59 -4.93
CA VAL A 70 -7.46 4.72 -4.05
C VAL A 70 -8.06 6.03 -4.56
N SER A 71 -7.88 6.37 -5.84
CA SER A 71 -8.41 7.61 -6.40
C SER A 71 -9.95 7.63 -6.44
N ARG A 72 -10.55 6.48 -6.78
CA ARG A 72 -12.00 6.28 -6.72
C ARG A 72 -12.53 6.48 -5.30
N HIS A 73 -11.88 5.90 -4.30
CA HIS A 73 -12.24 6.12 -2.89
C HIS A 73 -12.17 7.60 -2.50
N PHE A 74 -11.06 8.29 -2.81
CA PHE A 74 -10.90 9.70 -2.46
C PHE A 74 -11.97 10.59 -3.12
N SER A 75 -12.32 10.30 -4.38
CA SER A 75 -13.40 10.99 -5.07
C SER A 75 -14.76 10.74 -4.42
N ASN A 76 -15.11 9.48 -4.16
CA ASN A 76 -16.42 9.09 -3.64
C ASN A 76 -16.64 9.56 -2.19
N SER A 77 -15.58 9.64 -1.40
CA SER A 77 -15.64 10.07 0.00
C SER A 77 -15.33 11.56 0.20
N CYS A 78 -15.21 12.33 -0.89
CA CYS A 78 -14.89 13.77 -0.88
C CYS A 78 -13.64 14.10 -0.04
N HIS A 79 -12.61 13.25 -0.11
CA HIS A 79 -11.38 13.41 0.65
C HIS A 79 -10.33 14.21 -0.12
N ASN A 80 -9.52 14.98 0.60
CA ASN A 80 -8.49 15.83 0.01
C ASN A 80 -7.15 15.08 -0.08
N LEU A 81 -6.45 15.24 -1.20
CA LEU A 81 -5.10 14.72 -1.42
C LEU A 81 -4.08 15.07 -0.32
N ASN A 82 -4.23 16.21 0.33
CA ASN A 82 -3.36 16.66 1.43
C ASN A 82 -3.58 15.86 2.72
N GLN A 83 -4.69 15.13 2.83
CA GLN A 83 -4.98 14.26 3.96
C GLN A 83 -4.39 12.85 3.79
N LEU A 84 -3.92 12.51 2.57
CA LEU A 84 -3.28 11.23 2.29
C LEU A 84 -1.97 11.10 3.09
N LYS A 85 -1.93 10.14 4.01
CA LYS A 85 -0.71 9.76 4.74
C LYS A 85 -0.17 8.45 4.18
N TRP A 86 1.13 8.22 4.32
CA TRP A 86 1.74 6.97 3.89
C TRP A 86 2.88 6.56 4.80
N CYS A 87 3.21 5.27 4.79
CA CYS A 87 4.40 4.73 5.44
C CYS A 87 4.86 3.44 4.75
N VAL A 88 6.13 3.08 4.95
CA VAL A 88 6.65 1.76 4.57
C VAL A 88 6.34 0.77 5.69
N LEU A 89 5.84 -0.40 5.35
CA LEU A 89 5.56 -1.49 6.29
C LEU A 89 6.71 -2.49 6.37
N GLU A 90 7.33 -2.76 5.23
CA GLU A 90 8.38 -3.77 5.13
C GLU A 90 9.29 -3.50 3.94
N LYS A 91 10.58 -3.75 4.12
CA LYS A 91 11.56 -3.77 3.03
C LYS A 91 11.88 -5.22 2.67
N VAL A 92 11.56 -5.61 1.44
CA VAL A 92 11.83 -6.95 0.94
C VAL A 92 13.26 -7.02 0.42
N HIS A 93 14.05 -7.89 1.03
CA HIS A 93 15.44 -8.11 0.66
C HIS A 93 15.55 -9.20 -0.40
N LYS A 94 16.48 -9.03 -1.34
CA LYS A 94 16.76 -10.06 -2.34
C LYS A 94 17.33 -11.31 -1.64
N PRO A 95 16.80 -12.51 -1.89
CA PRO A 95 17.33 -13.73 -1.31
C PRO A 95 18.76 -14.00 -1.80
N ARG A 96 19.63 -14.43 -0.88
CA ARG A 96 21.05 -14.71 -1.16
C ARG A 96 21.29 -15.81 -2.20
N ARG A 97 20.37 -16.77 -2.34
CA ARG A 97 20.52 -17.98 -3.18
C ARG A 97 19.70 -17.92 -4.47
N GLY A 98 19.35 -16.72 -4.93
CA GLY A 98 18.41 -16.55 -6.03
C GLY A 98 16.96 -16.77 -5.60
N GLY A 99 16.03 -16.36 -6.46
CA GLY A 99 14.59 -16.36 -6.20
C GLY A 99 13.90 -15.17 -6.85
N ASN A 100 12.66 -15.35 -7.28
CA ASN A 100 11.92 -14.30 -7.94
C ASN A 100 11.45 -13.24 -6.92
N THR A 101 12.18 -12.12 -6.84
CA THR A 101 11.85 -11.02 -5.92
C THR A 101 10.44 -10.47 -6.15
N LYS A 102 9.90 -10.55 -7.38
CA LYS A 102 8.52 -10.13 -7.65
C LYS A 102 7.53 -11.07 -6.96
N THR A 103 7.77 -12.38 -6.98
CA THR A 103 6.92 -13.36 -6.28
C THR A 103 6.95 -13.11 -4.78
N ILE A 104 8.13 -12.89 -4.20
CA ILE A 104 8.26 -12.58 -2.76
C ILE A 104 7.50 -11.30 -2.42
N LEU A 105 7.69 -10.23 -3.20
CA LEU A 105 6.97 -8.98 -3.02
C LEU A 105 5.45 -9.24 -3.02
N SER A 106 4.91 -9.94 -4.02
CA SER A 106 3.47 -10.18 -4.11
C SER A 106 2.94 -11.04 -2.95
N GLN A 107 3.70 -12.02 -2.48
CA GLN A 107 3.35 -12.80 -1.29
C GLN A 107 3.32 -11.92 -0.02
N ARG A 108 4.28 -11.00 0.13
CA ARG A 108 4.33 -10.07 1.26
C ARG A 108 3.22 -9.03 1.18
N GLU A 109 2.90 -8.53 0.00
CA GLU A 109 1.75 -7.64 -0.24
C GLU A 109 0.44 -8.31 0.20
N ALA A 110 0.18 -9.53 -0.26
CA ALA A 110 -0.98 -10.33 0.13
C ALA A 110 -1.04 -10.58 1.65
N TYR A 111 0.09 -10.92 2.26
CA TYR A 111 0.19 -11.07 3.72
C TYR A 111 -0.23 -9.79 4.45
N TRP A 112 0.25 -8.62 4.02
CA TRP A 112 -0.09 -7.34 4.65
C TRP A 112 -1.52 -6.90 4.39
N ILE A 113 -2.08 -7.14 3.20
CA ILE A 113 -3.50 -6.92 2.90
C ILE A 113 -4.38 -7.69 3.89
N LYS A 114 -4.09 -8.99 4.07
CA LYS A 114 -4.83 -9.84 5.03
C LYS A 114 -4.60 -9.39 6.47
N ARG A 115 -3.36 -9.10 6.86
CA ARG A 115 -3.00 -8.70 8.23
C ARG A 115 -3.61 -7.36 8.63
N MET A 116 -3.70 -6.41 7.71
CA MET A 116 -4.24 -5.07 7.98
C MET A 116 -5.74 -4.96 7.71
N ASN A 117 -6.35 -5.99 7.12
CA ASN A 117 -7.76 -6.03 6.72
C ASN A 117 -8.13 -4.88 5.77
N THR A 118 -7.35 -4.71 4.70
CA THR A 118 -7.49 -3.57 3.78
C THR A 118 -8.34 -3.86 2.54
N MET A 119 -8.98 -5.02 2.47
CA MET A 119 -9.88 -5.38 1.37
C MET A 119 -11.18 -4.55 1.43
N THR A 120 -11.68 -4.12 0.27
CA THR A 120 -13.02 -3.55 0.11
C THR A 120 -14.07 -4.53 0.68
N PRO A 121 -15.08 -4.07 1.44
CA PRO A 121 -15.42 -2.67 1.74
C PRO A 121 -14.73 -2.07 2.97
N ILE A 122 -13.93 -2.83 3.71
CA ILE A 122 -13.33 -2.36 4.98
C ILE A 122 -12.11 -1.47 4.71
N GLY A 123 -11.34 -1.75 3.66
CA GLY A 123 -10.26 -0.90 3.16
C GLY A 123 -10.40 -0.58 1.67
N MET A 124 -9.28 -0.23 1.04
CA MET A 124 -9.22 0.27 -0.34
C MET A 124 -8.58 -0.71 -1.35
N ASN A 125 -8.24 -1.94 -0.96
CA ASN A 125 -7.74 -2.96 -1.89
C ASN A 125 -8.92 -3.71 -2.53
N ASP A 126 -9.05 -3.65 -3.87
CA ASP A 126 -10.10 -4.36 -4.60
C ASP A 126 -9.82 -5.87 -4.72
N SER A 127 -8.55 -6.26 -4.79
CA SER A 127 -8.11 -7.64 -4.90
C SER A 127 -6.69 -7.84 -4.36
N TRP A 128 -6.31 -9.10 -4.16
CA TRP A 128 -4.93 -9.54 -3.95
C TRP A 128 -4.70 -10.82 -4.74
N SER A 129 -3.49 -11.05 -5.22
CA SER A 129 -3.20 -12.19 -6.10
C SER A 129 -2.82 -13.44 -5.30
N ILE A 130 -3.68 -14.45 -5.32
CA ILE A 130 -3.39 -15.80 -4.77
C ILE A 130 -2.36 -16.53 -5.64
N ILE A 131 -2.25 -16.20 -6.93
CA ILE A 131 -1.30 -16.81 -7.88
C ILE A 131 0.14 -16.71 -7.38
N SER A 132 0.44 -15.72 -6.53
CA SER A 132 1.78 -15.56 -5.96
C SER A 132 2.17 -16.68 -4.98
N PHE A 133 1.24 -17.54 -4.57
CA PHE A 133 1.45 -18.69 -3.68
C PHE A 133 1.35 -20.06 -4.37
N LEU A 134 1.08 -20.06 -5.68
CA LEU A 134 1.01 -21.25 -6.52
C LEU A 134 2.28 -21.36 -7.38
#